data_AF-A0A818L7N4-F1
#
_entry.id   AF-A0A818L7N4-F1
#
_cell.length_a   1.000
_cell.length_b   1.000
_cell.length_c   1.000
_cell.angle_alpha   90.00
_cell.angle_beta   90.00
_cell.angle_gamma   90.00
#
_symmetry.space_group_name_H-M   'P 1'
#
loop_
_entity.id
_entity.type
_entity.pdbx_description
1 polymer ?
#
loop_
_entity_poly.entity_id
_entity_poly.type
_entity_poly.pdbx_seq_one_letter_code
_entity_poly.pdbx_strand_id
1 'polypeptide(L)'
;MDSHALVAKFLEQCKEKYPKSIHFFELSATVHGWLDQYETAIYVANSGLKVDPDYYELLYYKAVALRLLDKDLNEAIEAYRTFLAAAPKDHRKVPESYYAMACCYIARLKDNGMIDKGMIDIVEKTYKEGEDAEKLQLPCFLPYDSNNKALVKSMFDAKSLLNTQSSPPIDLKLRLTDPHRVKLIQEHREWEAKTLKAINDPYYSLETGTHKPGVKQQTAKSFIGLKAISLKEMDPTKEHVYEGYVLSAKIIEVAYTWSPSIHLVIEDEHLDCERMFIYDFPQEQGHYLTSKVYTIGSKLNIINPYLRIGICDMKPLIRVDDFSSIIMQSESERVLNMCRCCGISDALNVCGKCKQARYCTKQCQTMDWELYGHKLLCKKL
;
A
#
# COMPACT_ATOMS: atom_id res chain seq x y z
N MET A 1 -0.72 35.70 15.12
CA MET A 1 -0.65 35.24 16.52
C MET A 1 -1.42 33.94 16.57
N ASP A 2 -0.79 32.85 17.01
CA ASP A 2 -1.48 31.56 17.12
C ASP A 2 -2.48 31.63 18.28
N SER A 3 -3.77 31.53 17.96
CA SER A 3 -4.85 31.61 18.95
C SER A 3 -4.75 30.49 19.99
N HIS A 4 -4.25 29.31 19.62
CA HIS A 4 -4.15 28.18 20.55
C HIS A 4 -3.03 28.37 21.57
N ALA A 5 -1.89 28.96 21.18
CA ALA A 5 -0.80 29.26 22.10
C ALA A 5 -1.21 30.29 23.18
N LEU A 6 -2.02 31.28 22.80
CA LEU A 6 -2.58 32.25 23.76
C LEU A 6 -3.56 31.58 24.74
N VAL A 7 -4.42 30.70 24.22
CA VAL A 7 -5.37 29.94 25.04
C VAL A 7 -4.63 28.98 25.98
N ALA A 8 -3.56 28.32 25.55
CA ALA A 8 -2.74 27.46 26.41
C ALA A 8 -2.19 28.25 27.61
N LYS A 9 -1.62 29.44 27.37
CA LYS A 9 -1.13 30.32 28.44
C LYS A 9 -2.23 30.77 29.40
N PHE A 10 -3.41 31.09 28.88
CA PHE A 10 -4.57 31.44 29.71
C PHE A 10 -5.03 30.25 30.59
N LEU A 11 -5.04 29.04 30.04
CA LEU A 11 -5.44 27.83 30.76
C LEU A 11 -4.44 27.44 31.85
N GLU A 12 -3.14 27.69 31.69
CA GLU A 12 -2.17 27.53 32.78
C GLU A 12 -2.53 28.40 34.00
N GLN A 13 -2.80 29.69 33.78
CA GLN A 13 -3.22 30.60 34.85
C GLN A 13 -4.53 30.18 35.50
N CYS A 14 -5.46 29.61 34.72
CA CYS A 14 -6.72 29.09 35.25
C CYS A 14 -6.51 27.86 36.13
N LYS A 15 -5.63 26.93 35.74
CA LYS A 15 -5.28 25.74 36.56
C LYS A 15 -4.58 26.14 37.86
N GLU A 16 -3.70 27.14 37.82
CA GLU A 16 -3.04 27.68 39.03
C GLU A 16 -4.06 28.30 40.01
N LYS A 17 -5.00 29.09 39.49
CA LYS A 17 -6.01 29.77 40.30
C LYS A 17 -7.13 28.84 40.78
N TYR A 18 -7.46 27.82 39.98
CA TYR A 18 -8.56 26.89 40.24
C TYR A 18 -8.12 25.42 40.09
N PRO A 19 -7.19 24.93 40.92
CA PRO A 19 -6.53 23.62 40.72
C PRO A 19 -7.43 22.41 40.92
N LYS A 20 -8.65 22.60 41.45
CA LYS A 20 -9.66 21.54 41.60
C LYS A 20 -10.70 21.52 40.47
N SER A 21 -10.67 22.50 39.57
CA SER A 21 -11.61 22.55 38.45
C SER A 21 -11.09 21.69 37.30
N ILE A 22 -11.65 20.49 37.17
CA ILE A 22 -11.19 19.50 36.19
C ILE A 22 -11.35 19.97 34.73
N HIS A 23 -12.33 20.81 34.45
CA HIS A 23 -12.57 21.37 33.11
C HIS A 23 -11.38 22.17 32.57
N PHE A 24 -10.59 22.83 33.43
CA PHE A 24 -9.39 23.53 32.95
C PHE A 24 -8.27 22.56 32.55
N PHE A 25 -8.19 21.38 33.17
CA PHE A 25 -7.28 20.32 32.74
C PHE A 25 -7.74 19.72 31.41
N GLU A 26 -9.04 19.47 31.25
CA GLU A 26 -9.63 18.98 30.00
C GLU A 26 -9.36 19.90 28.82
N LEU A 27 -9.69 21.19 28.96
CA LEU A 27 -9.45 22.19 27.93
C LEU A 27 -7.95 22.32 27.63
N SER A 28 -7.09 22.27 28.66
CA SER A 28 -5.64 22.38 28.48
C SER A 28 -5.08 21.16 27.74
N ALA A 29 -5.46 19.94 28.12
CA ALA A 29 -5.05 18.72 27.42
C ALA A 29 -5.47 18.75 25.94
N THR A 30 -6.70 19.21 25.67
CA THR A 30 -7.22 19.35 24.30
C THR A 30 -6.40 20.35 23.48
N VAL A 31 -6.15 21.54 24.02
CA VAL A 31 -5.39 22.59 23.33
C VAL A 31 -3.94 22.17 23.07
N HIS A 32 -3.30 21.51 24.02
CA HIS A 32 -1.96 20.94 23.79
C HIS A 32 -1.98 19.83 22.73
N GLY A 33 -3.06 19.06 22.63
CA GLY A 33 -3.28 18.12 21.54
C GLY A 33 -3.34 18.80 20.17
N TRP A 34 -4.04 19.94 20.04
CA TRP A 34 -4.10 20.70 18.78
C TRP A 34 -2.81 21.40 18.40
N LEU A 35 -1.92 21.65 19.38
CA LEU A 35 -0.58 22.19 19.17
C LEU A 35 0.46 21.11 18.90
N ASP A 36 0.06 19.84 18.76
CA ASP A 36 0.93 18.67 18.64
C ASP A 36 1.93 18.51 19.81
N GLN A 37 1.60 19.06 20.97
CA GLN A 37 2.40 19.00 22.21
C GLN A 37 1.96 17.79 23.05
N TYR A 38 2.06 16.58 22.49
CA TYR A 38 1.46 15.38 23.06
C TYR A 38 2.01 15.00 24.44
N GLU A 39 3.33 15.12 24.67
CA GLU A 39 3.91 14.90 26.00
C GLU A 39 3.31 15.84 27.06
N THR A 40 3.03 17.09 26.68
CA THR A 40 2.41 18.07 27.58
C THR A 40 0.93 17.74 27.81
N ALA A 41 0.21 17.34 26.76
CA ALA A 41 -1.17 16.89 26.87
C ALA A 41 -1.30 15.68 27.82
N ILE A 42 -0.39 14.71 27.73
CA ILE A 42 -0.31 13.56 28.63
C ILE A 42 -0.04 14.00 30.07
N TYR A 43 0.92 14.92 30.28
CA TYR A 43 1.22 15.46 31.61
C TYR A 43 0.01 16.16 32.24
N VAL A 44 -0.68 17.00 31.48
CA VAL A 44 -1.87 17.72 31.94
C VAL A 44 -3.00 16.75 32.25
N ALA A 45 -3.25 15.77 31.37
CA ALA A 45 -4.28 14.76 31.59
C ALA A 45 -3.99 13.93 32.85
N ASN A 46 -2.76 13.44 33.03
CA ASN A 46 -2.35 12.72 34.24
C ASN A 46 -2.49 13.59 35.50
N SER A 47 -2.28 14.90 35.40
CA SER A 47 -2.45 15.83 36.53
C SER A 47 -3.91 16.02 36.89
N GLY A 48 -4.79 16.17 35.90
CA GLY A 48 -6.25 16.26 36.13
C GLY A 48 -6.84 14.95 36.67
N LEU A 49 -6.36 13.79 36.19
CA LEU A 49 -6.78 12.47 36.67
C LEU A 49 -6.37 12.19 38.13
N LYS A 50 -5.43 12.96 38.71
CA LYS A 50 -5.18 12.92 40.17
C LYS A 50 -6.29 13.59 40.97
N VAL A 51 -7.02 14.52 40.36
CA VAL A 51 -8.15 15.23 40.97
C VAL A 51 -9.41 14.37 40.89
N ASP A 52 -9.66 13.76 39.72
CA ASP A 52 -10.75 12.81 39.49
C ASP A 52 -10.27 11.68 38.57
N PRO A 53 -10.00 10.48 39.12
CA PRO A 53 -9.47 9.34 38.35
C PRO A 53 -10.42 8.80 37.28
N ASP A 54 -11.73 8.99 37.44
CA ASP A 54 -12.76 8.40 36.57
C ASP A 54 -13.26 9.41 35.52
N TYR A 55 -12.65 10.60 35.45
CA TYR A 55 -13.02 11.63 34.49
C TYR A 55 -12.67 11.23 33.05
N TYR A 56 -13.65 10.64 32.37
CA TYR A 56 -13.47 9.95 31.10
C TYR A 56 -12.96 10.83 29.96
N GLU A 57 -13.26 12.14 29.92
CA GLU A 57 -12.71 13.03 28.88
C GLU A 57 -11.19 13.08 28.94
N LEU A 58 -10.61 13.16 30.15
CA LEU A 58 -9.15 13.17 30.30
C LEU A 58 -8.53 11.80 30.00
N LEU A 59 -9.22 10.70 30.31
CA LEU A 59 -8.81 9.36 29.90
C LEU A 59 -8.74 9.25 28.37
N TYR A 60 -9.74 9.80 27.67
CA TYR A 60 -9.75 9.85 26.21
C TYR A 60 -8.61 10.70 25.64
N TYR A 61 -8.43 11.95 26.12
CA TYR A 61 -7.36 12.81 25.62
C TYR A 61 -5.97 12.25 25.90
N LYS A 62 -5.77 11.61 27.05
CA LYS A 62 -4.54 10.85 27.35
C LYS A 62 -4.31 9.75 26.30
N ALA A 63 -5.33 8.94 26.03
CA ALA A 63 -5.22 7.85 25.06
C ALA A 63 -4.93 8.33 23.63
N VAL A 64 -5.54 9.45 23.22
CA VAL A 64 -5.27 10.10 21.93
C VAL A 64 -3.83 10.59 21.84
N ALA A 65 -3.36 11.32 22.85
CA ALA A 65 -2.01 11.85 22.87
C ALA A 65 -0.95 10.72 22.88
N LEU A 66 -1.17 9.65 23.65
CA LEU A 66 -0.28 8.47 23.65
C LEU A 66 -0.23 7.79 22.27
N ARG A 67 -1.38 7.62 21.61
CA ARG A 67 -1.46 7.03 20.26
C ARG A 67 -0.75 7.89 19.21
N LEU A 68 -0.91 9.22 19.27
CA LEU A 68 -0.27 10.14 18.31
C LEU A 68 1.22 10.29 18.56
N LEU A 69 1.67 10.10 19.82
CA LEU A 69 3.08 10.10 20.17
C LEU A 69 3.82 8.83 19.69
N ASP A 70 3.10 7.72 19.51
CA ASP A 70 3.58 6.45 18.95
C ASP A 70 4.79 5.83 19.67
N LYS A 71 4.96 6.13 20.97
CA LYS A 71 6.06 5.60 21.81
C LYS A 71 5.66 4.42 22.70
N ASP A 72 4.41 4.39 23.20
CA ASP A 72 3.89 3.29 24.03
C ASP A 72 2.43 2.98 23.68
N LEU A 73 2.26 2.08 22.71
CA LEU A 73 0.95 1.64 22.25
C LEU A 73 0.19 0.82 23.30
N ASN A 74 0.87 0.19 24.26
CA ASN A 74 0.19 -0.55 25.32
C ASN A 74 -0.47 0.40 26.31
N GLU A 75 0.23 1.47 26.70
CA GLU A 75 -0.36 2.51 27.56
C GLU A 75 -1.53 3.21 26.83
N ALA A 76 -1.42 3.46 25.53
CA ALA A 76 -2.52 4.03 24.73
C ALA A 76 -3.76 3.11 24.74
N ILE A 77 -3.58 1.82 24.49
CA ILE A 77 -4.66 0.81 24.51
C ILE A 77 -5.32 0.75 25.89
N GLU A 78 -4.53 0.74 26.96
CA GLU A 78 -5.07 0.68 28.32
C GLU A 78 -5.84 1.97 28.66
N ALA A 79 -5.33 3.13 28.29
CA ALA A 79 -6.04 4.40 28.49
C ALA A 79 -7.39 4.44 27.76
N TYR A 80 -7.48 3.90 26.52
CA TYR A 80 -8.76 3.75 25.83
C TYR A 80 -9.69 2.75 26.54
N ARG A 81 -9.18 1.64 27.08
CA ARG A 81 -9.99 0.68 27.85
C ARG A 81 -10.58 1.31 29.11
N THR A 82 -9.77 2.08 29.84
CA THR A 82 -10.26 2.80 31.03
C THR A 82 -11.30 3.85 30.65
N PHE A 83 -11.09 4.57 29.55
CA PHE A 83 -12.12 5.48 29.00
C PHE A 83 -13.43 4.73 28.70
N LEU A 84 -13.37 3.61 27.98
CA LEU A 84 -14.55 2.81 27.60
C LEU A 84 -15.28 2.24 28.83
N ALA A 85 -14.57 1.98 29.94
CA ALA A 85 -15.16 1.51 31.18
C ALA A 85 -15.88 2.62 31.97
N ALA A 86 -15.38 3.86 31.88
CA ALA A 86 -15.89 5.01 32.64
C ALA A 86 -16.96 5.83 31.87
N ALA A 87 -16.87 5.89 30.54
CA ALA A 87 -17.74 6.73 29.72
C ALA A 87 -19.16 6.15 29.59
N PRO A 88 -20.20 7.00 29.48
CA PRO A 88 -21.53 6.57 29.05
C PRO A 88 -21.46 5.82 27.70
N LYS A 89 -22.27 4.77 27.53
CA LYS A 89 -22.20 3.92 26.33
C LYS A 89 -22.54 4.64 25.02
N ASP A 90 -23.35 5.68 25.10
CA ASP A 90 -23.77 6.55 23.99
C ASP A 90 -22.82 7.75 23.80
N HIS A 91 -21.74 7.84 24.58
CA HIS A 91 -20.80 8.94 24.47
C HIS A 91 -20.16 9.00 23.08
N ARG A 92 -20.08 10.19 22.49
CA ARG A 92 -19.64 10.44 21.10
C ARG A 92 -18.29 9.78 20.75
N LYS A 93 -17.39 9.65 21.73
CA LYS A 93 -16.05 9.11 21.54
C LYS A 93 -15.93 7.59 21.73
N VAL A 94 -17.00 6.91 22.15
CA VAL A 94 -16.96 5.44 22.36
C VAL A 94 -16.68 4.69 21.05
N PRO A 95 -17.38 4.94 19.92
CA PRO A 95 -17.02 4.29 18.66
C PRO A 95 -15.59 4.64 18.21
N GLU A 96 -15.18 5.91 18.35
CA GLU A 96 -13.81 6.35 18.01
C GLU A 96 -12.74 5.57 18.77
N SER A 97 -12.96 5.31 20.06
CA SER A 97 -11.99 4.63 20.91
C SER A 97 -11.79 3.17 20.48
N TYR A 98 -12.84 2.47 20.08
CA TYR A 98 -12.71 1.13 19.49
C TYR A 98 -11.87 1.16 18.21
N TYR A 99 -12.15 2.09 17.30
CA TYR A 99 -11.39 2.20 16.05
C TYR A 99 -9.93 2.63 16.29
N ALA A 100 -9.69 3.55 17.22
CA ALA A 100 -8.35 3.98 17.59
C ALA A 100 -7.54 2.85 18.28
N MET A 101 -8.18 2.05 19.14
CA MET A 101 -7.57 0.85 19.72
C MET A 101 -7.21 -0.18 18.65
N ALA A 102 -8.10 -0.42 17.70
CA ALA A 102 -7.81 -1.29 16.55
C ALA A 102 -6.58 -0.78 15.76
N CYS A 103 -6.46 0.53 15.50
CA CYS A 103 -5.25 1.11 14.92
C CYS A 103 -3.99 0.84 15.75
N CYS A 104 -4.06 0.96 17.08
CA CYS A 104 -2.93 0.64 17.96
C CYS A 104 -2.54 -0.84 17.86
N TYR A 105 -3.50 -1.76 17.83
CA TYR A 105 -3.22 -3.19 17.62
C TYR A 105 -2.56 -3.45 16.25
N ILE A 106 -3.00 -2.76 15.20
CA ILE A 106 -2.39 -2.84 13.87
C ILE A 106 -0.96 -2.31 13.86
N ALA A 107 -0.68 -1.19 14.51
CA ALA A 107 0.67 -0.64 14.62
C ALA A 107 1.62 -1.63 15.32
N ARG A 108 1.15 -2.29 16.39
CA ARG A 108 1.91 -3.34 17.08
C ARG A 108 2.24 -4.56 16.20
N LEU A 109 1.38 -4.90 15.23
CA LEU A 109 1.66 -5.98 14.27
C LEU A 109 2.84 -5.64 13.36
N LYS A 110 3.04 -4.35 13.03
CA LYS A 110 4.14 -3.90 12.16
C LYS A 110 5.50 -3.99 12.86
N ASP A 111 5.56 -3.68 14.15
CA ASP A 111 6.81 -3.68 14.93
C ASP A 111 7.33 -5.08 15.26
N ASN A 112 6.43 -6.06 15.46
CA ASN A 112 6.82 -7.41 15.89
C ASN A 112 7.21 -8.36 14.74
N GLY A 113 7.13 -7.93 13.47
CA GLY A 113 7.62 -8.70 12.31
C GLY A 113 6.93 -10.04 12.04
N MET A 114 5.92 -10.43 12.82
CA MET A 114 5.09 -11.62 12.63
C MET A 114 3.62 -11.26 12.80
N ILE A 115 2.81 -11.63 11.80
CA ILE A 115 1.36 -11.56 11.90
C ILE A 115 0.89 -12.73 12.76
N ASP A 116 0.64 -12.47 14.03
CA ASP A 116 -0.05 -13.42 14.91
C ASP A 116 -1.55 -13.43 14.55
N LYS A 117 -2.07 -14.60 14.16
CA LYS A 117 -3.49 -14.80 13.83
C LYS A 117 -4.39 -14.35 14.99
N GLY A 118 -3.97 -14.54 16.24
CA GLY A 118 -4.73 -14.10 17.41
C GLY A 118 -4.89 -12.58 17.51
N MET A 119 -3.90 -11.81 17.04
CA MET A 119 -3.96 -10.34 17.04
C MET A 119 -4.87 -9.79 15.94
N ILE A 120 -4.97 -10.46 14.80
CA ILE A 120 -5.95 -10.12 13.76
C ILE A 120 -7.39 -10.33 14.28
N ASP A 121 -7.65 -11.43 14.97
CA ASP A 121 -8.97 -11.70 15.54
C ASP A 121 -9.35 -10.64 16.60
N ILE A 122 -8.36 -10.14 17.36
CA ILE A 122 -8.56 -9.02 18.29
C ILE A 122 -8.92 -7.73 17.52
N VAL A 123 -8.25 -7.42 16.42
CA VAL A 123 -8.54 -6.24 15.59
C VAL A 123 -9.96 -6.30 15.02
N GLU A 124 -10.37 -7.45 14.45
CA GLU A 124 -11.73 -7.67 13.95
C GLU A 124 -12.79 -7.52 15.03
N LYS A 125 -12.55 -8.15 16.19
CA LYS A 125 -13.46 -8.04 17.32
C LYS A 125 -13.61 -6.58 17.77
N THR A 126 -12.49 -5.87 17.93
CA THR A 126 -12.47 -4.47 18.40
C THR A 126 -13.18 -3.55 17.40
N TYR A 127 -13.00 -3.76 16.10
CA TYR A 127 -13.71 -2.98 15.08
C TYR A 127 -15.22 -3.17 15.15
N LYS A 128 -15.67 -4.42 15.31
CA LYS A 128 -17.09 -4.76 15.43
C LYS A 128 -17.73 -4.17 16.69
N GLU A 129 -16.99 -4.13 17.80
CA GLU A 129 -17.42 -3.41 19.00
C GLU A 129 -17.63 -1.91 18.73
N GLY A 130 -16.80 -1.30 17.87
CA GLY A 130 -17.00 0.05 17.36
C GLY A 130 -18.30 0.20 16.56
N GLU A 131 -18.57 -0.71 15.62
CA GLU A 131 -19.82 -0.70 14.83
C GLU A 131 -21.07 -0.90 15.71
N ASP A 132 -20.96 -1.75 16.73
CA ASP A 132 -22.04 -1.96 17.69
C ASP A 132 -22.27 -0.73 18.58
N ALA A 133 -21.20 -0.03 18.97
CA ALA A 133 -21.29 1.23 19.71
C ALA A 133 -21.92 2.36 18.89
N GLU A 134 -21.74 2.40 17.57
CA GLU A 134 -22.41 3.37 16.70
C GLU A 134 -23.93 3.28 16.77
N LYS A 135 -24.47 2.08 16.97
CA LYS A 135 -25.93 1.87 17.09
C LYS A 135 -26.52 2.50 18.35
N LEU A 136 -25.67 2.82 19.33
CA LEU A 136 -26.05 3.51 20.57
C LEU A 136 -25.92 5.03 20.44
N GLN A 137 -25.39 5.54 19.33
CA GLN A 137 -25.23 6.99 19.12
C GLN A 137 -26.57 7.67 18.82
N LEU A 138 -26.67 8.94 19.24
CA LEU A 138 -27.78 9.80 18.85
C LEU A 138 -27.82 10.00 17.33
N PRO A 139 -29.00 10.13 16.70
CA PRO A 139 -29.13 10.28 15.26
C PRO A 139 -28.31 11.43 14.64
N CYS A 140 -28.06 12.51 15.37
CA CYS A 140 -27.27 13.65 14.89
C CYS A 140 -25.76 13.35 14.73
N PHE A 141 -25.29 12.22 15.25
CA PHE A 141 -23.92 11.74 15.07
C PHE A 141 -23.80 10.65 13.99
N LEU A 142 -24.91 10.31 13.29
CA LEU A 142 -24.94 9.31 12.23
C LEU A 142 -25.13 9.96 10.84
N PRO A 143 -24.49 9.44 9.77
CA PRO A 143 -23.56 8.31 9.78
C PRO A 143 -22.26 8.64 10.51
N TYR A 144 -21.74 7.68 11.26
CA TYR A 144 -20.54 7.90 12.05
C TYR A 144 -19.31 7.93 11.12
N ASP A 145 -18.61 9.07 11.11
CA ASP A 145 -17.43 9.31 10.29
C ASP A 145 -16.17 9.37 11.15
N SER A 146 -15.15 8.60 10.75
CA SER A 146 -13.89 8.48 11.48
C SER A 146 -12.77 8.01 10.56
N ASN A 147 -11.65 8.74 10.61
CA ASN A 147 -10.42 8.37 9.90
C ASN A 147 -9.88 7.02 10.38
N ASN A 148 -9.98 6.72 11.68
CA ASN A 148 -9.56 5.43 12.23
C ASN A 148 -10.48 4.30 11.77
N LYS A 149 -11.80 4.52 11.72
CA LYS A 149 -12.75 3.56 11.15
C LYS A 149 -12.41 3.25 9.70
N ALA A 150 -12.15 4.27 8.89
CA ALA A 150 -11.78 4.11 7.49
C ALA A 150 -10.44 3.36 7.32
N LEU A 151 -9.45 3.62 8.17
CA LEU A 151 -8.14 2.95 8.14
C LEU A 151 -8.23 1.47 8.54
N VAL A 152 -8.97 1.15 9.60
CA VAL A 152 -9.17 -0.24 10.01
C VAL A 152 -10.03 -0.98 9.00
N LYS A 153 -11.07 -0.31 8.46
CA LYS A 153 -11.88 -0.85 7.38
C LYS A 153 -11.04 -1.12 6.13
N SER A 154 -10.14 -0.23 5.73
CA SER A 154 -9.28 -0.46 4.57
C SER A 154 -8.30 -1.61 4.79
N MET A 155 -7.87 -1.88 6.02
CA MET A 155 -7.15 -3.10 6.37
C MET A 155 -8.02 -4.34 6.16
N PHE A 156 -9.30 -4.32 6.53
CA PHE A 156 -10.21 -5.43 6.25
C PHE A 156 -10.64 -5.53 4.81
N ASP A 157 -10.76 -4.42 4.10
CA ASP A 157 -11.06 -4.41 2.68
C ASP A 157 -9.85 -4.96 1.93
N ALA A 158 -8.61 -4.57 2.30
CA ALA A 158 -7.38 -5.22 1.84
C ALA A 158 -7.32 -6.71 2.25
N LYS A 159 -7.74 -7.05 3.47
CA LYS A 159 -7.87 -8.44 3.92
C LYS A 159 -8.98 -9.18 3.17
N SER A 160 -10.05 -8.53 2.72
CA SER A 160 -11.17 -9.13 1.98
C SER A 160 -10.84 -9.27 0.50
N LEU A 161 -10.05 -8.33 -0.04
CA LEU A 161 -9.31 -8.47 -1.28
C LEU A 161 -8.32 -9.65 -1.20
N LEU A 162 -7.80 -9.96 0.00
CA LEU A 162 -7.00 -11.17 0.27
C LEU A 162 -7.86 -12.40 0.68
N ASN A 163 -9.09 -12.23 1.15
CA ASN A 163 -10.01 -13.26 1.66
C ASN A 163 -11.47 -12.94 1.28
N THR A 164 -11.88 -13.53 0.16
CA THR A 164 -13.23 -13.63 -0.43
C THR A 164 -13.72 -12.39 -1.20
N GLN A 165 -14.07 -12.47 -2.48
CA GLN A 165 -14.60 -13.61 -3.21
C GLN A 165 -13.73 -13.90 -4.43
N SER A 166 -13.55 -15.20 -4.71
CA SER A 166 -13.46 -15.64 -6.09
C SER A 166 -14.55 -14.92 -6.89
N SER A 167 -14.14 -13.95 -7.69
CA SER A 167 -14.81 -13.63 -8.93
C SER A 167 -15.22 -14.96 -9.58
N PRO A 168 -16.36 -15.05 -10.28
CA PRO A 168 -16.69 -16.27 -11.05
C PRO A 168 -15.40 -16.65 -11.76
N PRO A 169 -14.88 -17.89 -11.58
CA PRO A 169 -13.47 -18.18 -11.76
C PRO A 169 -13.06 -17.52 -13.06
N ILE A 170 -12.31 -16.40 -12.97
CA ILE A 170 -11.70 -15.83 -14.17
C ILE A 170 -10.84 -16.99 -14.57
N ASP A 171 -11.28 -17.71 -15.60
CA ASP A 171 -10.75 -19.04 -15.84
C ASP A 171 -9.26 -18.83 -16.00
N LEU A 172 -8.52 -19.28 -14.99
CA LEU A 172 -7.12 -18.97 -14.89
C LEU A 172 -6.39 -19.58 -16.09
N LYS A 173 -7.06 -20.49 -16.82
CA LYS A 173 -6.63 -21.02 -18.11
C LYS A 173 -6.98 -20.11 -19.29
N LEU A 174 -8.18 -19.51 -19.34
CA LEU A 174 -8.58 -18.60 -20.43
C LEU A 174 -7.62 -17.41 -20.54
N ARG A 175 -7.24 -16.79 -19.40
CA ARG A 175 -6.30 -15.66 -19.40
C ARG A 175 -4.92 -16.04 -19.93
N LEU A 176 -4.49 -17.30 -19.76
CA LEU A 176 -3.15 -17.72 -20.20
C LEU A 176 -3.08 -17.81 -21.73
N THR A 177 -4.23 -18.07 -22.34
CA THR A 177 -4.39 -18.09 -23.79
C THR A 177 -4.84 -16.75 -24.36
N ASP A 178 -4.95 -15.70 -23.55
CA ASP A 178 -5.29 -14.36 -24.03
C ASP A 178 -4.25 -13.87 -25.07
N PRO A 179 -4.67 -13.50 -26.30
CA PRO A 179 -3.74 -13.13 -27.35
C PRO A 179 -2.85 -11.93 -27.02
N HIS A 180 -3.38 -10.94 -26.27
CA HIS A 180 -2.61 -9.75 -25.89
C HIS A 180 -1.50 -10.13 -24.92
N ARG A 181 -1.83 -10.87 -23.85
CA ARG A 181 -0.86 -11.41 -22.91
C ARG A 181 0.23 -12.23 -23.58
N VAL A 182 -0.16 -13.18 -24.44
CA VAL A 182 0.78 -14.06 -25.15
C VAL A 182 1.75 -13.22 -25.96
N LYS A 183 1.23 -12.29 -26.75
CA LYS A 183 2.03 -11.42 -27.61
C LYS A 183 2.98 -10.55 -26.80
N LEU A 184 2.49 -9.95 -25.71
CA LEU A 184 3.28 -9.06 -24.88
C LEU A 184 4.46 -9.79 -24.21
N ILE A 185 4.22 -10.96 -23.65
CA ILE A 185 5.28 -11.79 -23.05
C ILE A 185 6.28 -12.26 -24.13
N GLN A 186 5.79 -12.72 -25.29
CA GLN A 186 6.67 -13.12 -26.39
C GLN A 186 7.57 -11.97 -26.85
N GLU A 187 7.01 -10.79 -27.08
CA GLU A 187 7.75 -9.61 -27.53
C GLU A 187 8.80 -9.17 -26.51
N HIS A 188 8.46 -9.19 -25.22
CA HIS A 188 9.41 -8.89 -24.13
C HIS A 188 10.60 -9.87 -24.13
N ARG A 189 10.31 -11.17 -24.24
CA ARG A 189 11.34 -12.22 -24.23
C ARG A 189 12.16 -12.27 -25.52
N GLU A 190 11.57 -11.92 -26.67
CA GLU A 190 12.30 -11.75 -27.92
C GLU A 190 13.27 -10.58 -27.85
N TRP A 191 12.81 -9.46 -27.29
CA TRP A 191 13.66 -8.30 -27.07
C TRP A 191 14.81 -8.65 -26.10
N GLU A 192 14.52 -9.32 -25.00
CA GLU A 192 15.54 -9.85 -24.07
C GLU A 192 16.55 -10.75 -24.78
N ALA A 193 16.08 -11.71 -25.58
CA ALA A 193 16.97 -12.63 -26.30
C ALA A 193 17.87 -11.90 -27.30
N LYS A 194 17.37 -10.84 -27.96
CA LYS A 194 18.15 -9.98 -28.87
C LYS A 194 19.15 -9.13 -28.10
N THR A 195 18.74 -8.50 -27.00
CA THR A 195 19.61 -7.70 -26.11
C THR A 195 20.76 -8.54 -25.56
N LEU A 196 20.48 -9.77 -25.11
CA LEU A 196 21.51 -10.70 -24.66
C LEU A 196 22.47 -11.11 -25.79
N LYS A 197 22.02 -11.18 -27.05
CA LYS A 197 22.91 -11.40 -28.19
C LYS A 197 23.77 -10.17 -28.46
N ALA A 198 23.18 -8.97 -28.42
CA ALA A 198 23.87 -7.70 -28.61
C ALA A 198 25.02 -7.51 -27.61
N ILE A 199 24.78 -7.80 -26.33
CA ILE A 199 25.80 -7.72 -25.28
C ILE A 199 26.98 -8.67 -25.55
N ASN A 200 26.73 -9.81 -26.20
CA ASN A 200 27.74 -10.84 -26.46
C ASN A 200 28.40 -10.73 -27.86
N ASP A 201 27.93 -9.82 -28.72
CA ASP A 201 28.43 -9.64 -30.09
C ASP A 201 28.86 -8.19 -30.32
N PRO A 202 30.18 -7.90 -30.44
CA PRO A 202 30.68 -6.55 -30.60
C PRO A 202 30.27 -5.87 -31.92
N TYR A 203 29.69 -6.60 -32.88
CA TYR A 203 29.20 -6.05 -34.16
C TYR A 203 27.70 -5.80 -34.18
N TYR A 204 26.97 -6.13 -33.10
CA TYR A 204 25.53 -6.04 -33.05
C TYR A 204 25.08 -4.79 -32.28
N SER A 205 24.73 -3.72 -33.01
CA SER A 205 24.13 -2.51 -32.43
C SER A 205 22.60 -2.60 -32.43
N LEU A 206 21.98 -2.36 -31.27
CA LEU A 206 20.55 -2.05 -31.21
C LEU A 206 20.38 -0.53 -31.27
N GLU A 207 19.81 -0.02 -32.36
CA GLU A 207 19.35 1.37 -32.40
C GLU A 207 18.03 1.49 -31.64
N THR A 208 18.03 2.27 -30.56
CA THR A 208 16.81 2.59 -29.82
C THR A 208 16.67 4.10 -29.71
N GLY A 209 15.65 4.66 -30.34
CA GLY A 209 15.30 6.07 -30.21
C GLY A 209 14.38 6.27 -29.00
N THR A 210 14.78 7.12 -28.04
CA THR A 210 13.88 7.59 -26.99
C THR A 210 13.32 8.96 -27.37
N HIS A 211 12.01 9.04 -27.55
CA HIS A 211 11.32 10.30 -27.82
C HIS A 211 10.80 10.94 -26.53
N LYS A 212 11.08 12.23 -26.35
CA LYS A 212 10.54 13.02 -25.24
C LYS A 212 9.01 12.93 -25.23
N PRO A 213 8.37 12.70 -24.07
CA PRO A 213 6.92 12.63 -24.00
C PRO A 213 6.30 14.03 -24.14
N GLY A 214 5.08 14.11 -24.66
CA GLY A 214 4.31 15.37 -24.75
C GLY A 214 3.73 15.81 -23.39
N VAL A 215 3.51 14.86 -22.48
CA VAL A 215 3.06 15.06 -21.10
C VAL A 215 4.05 14.37 -20.17
N LYS A 216 4.32 14.94 -18.99
CA LYS A 216 5.17 14.32 -17.97
C LYS A 216 4.36 13.88 -16.77
N GLN A 217 4.58 12.64 -16.36
CA GLN A 217 4.04 12.10 -15.12
C GLN A 217 4.87 12.57 -13.91
N GLN A 218 4.20 12.90 -12.82
CA GLN A 218 4.82 13.32 -11.55
C GLN A 218 4.07 12.66 -10.39
N THR A 219 4.79 12.42 -9.30
CA THR A 219 4.17 11.90 -8.07
C THR A 219 3.14 12.88 -7.51
N ALA A 220 2.13 12.36 -6.82
CA ALA A 220 1.11 13.20 -6.22
C ALA A 220 1.69 13.97 -5.01
N LYS A 221 1.28 15.24 -4.84
CA LYS A 221 1.66 16.05 -3.67
C LYS A 221 1.08 15.53 -2.35
N SER A 222 0.05 14.69 -2.44
CA SER A 222 -0.62 14.03 -1.32
C SER A 222 -1.05 12.63 -1.75
N PHE A 223 -0.90 11.67 -0.84
CA PHE A 223 -1.38 10.29 -1.03
C PHE A 223 -2.83 10.10 -0.55
N ILE A 224 -3.44 11.15 0.04
CA ILE A 224 -4.82 11.10 0.55
C ILE A 224 -5.81 11.23 -0.62
N GLY A 225 -6.80 10.34 -0.68
CA GLY A 225 -7.89 10.40 -1.65
C GLY A 225 -7.57 9.83 -3.03
N LEU A 226 -6.43 9.13 -3.19
CA LEU A 226 -6.12 8.40 -4.42
C LEU A 226 -7.15 7.28 -4.65
N LYS A 227 -7.67 7.18 -5.87
CA LYS A 227 -8.62 6.14 -6.29
C LYS A 227 -7.88 4.98 -6.95
N ALA A 228 -8.30 3.75 -6.72
CA ALA A 228 -7.78 2.61 -7.49
C ALA A 228 -8.20 2.75 -8.97
N ILE A 229 -7.33 2.30 -9.87
CA ILE A 229 -7.61 2.14 -11.30
C ILE A 229 -6.98 0.83 -11.80
N SER A 230 -7.70 0.13 -12.67
CA SER A 230 -7.22 -1.06 -13.39
C SER A 230 -6.71 -0.70 -14.78
N LEU A 231 -5.92 -1.59 -15.38
CA LEU A 231 -5.43 -1.41 -16.76
C LEU A 231 -6.60 -1.31 -17.76
N LYS A 232 -7.68 -2.07 -17.52
CA LYS A 232 -8.86 -2.11 -18.38
C LYS A 232 -9.71 -0.85 -18.35
N GLU A 233 -9.66 -0.09 -17.25
CA GLU A 233 -10.35 1.19 -17.13
C GLU A 233 -9.62 2.33 -17.87
N MET A 234 -8.37 2.12 -18.26
CA MET A 234 -7.60 3.11 -19.01
C MET A 234 -7.90 3.01 -20.51
N ASP A 235 -8.06 4.15 -21.18
CA ASP A 235 -8.28 4.23 -22.63
C ASP A 235 -6.97 3.97 -23.40
N PRO A 236 -6.81 2.80 -24.07
CA PRO A 236 -5.58 2.43 -24.77
C PRO A 236 -5.38 3.18 -26.10
N THR A 237 -6.29 4.08 -26.47
CA THR A 237 -6.19 4.88 -27.70
C THR A 237 -5.64 6.28 -27.46
N LYS A 238 -5.49 6.67 -26.19
CA LYS A 238 -5.18 8.05 -25.81
C LYS A 238 -4.04 8.10 -24.79
N GLU A 239 -3.05 8.96 -25.06
CA GLU A 239 -2.05 9.30 -24.05
C GLU A 239 -2.71 10.07 -22.89
N HIS A 240 -2.58 9.55 -21.66
CA HIS A 240 -3.21 10.16 -20.50
C HIS A 240 -2.48 9.84 -19.19
N VAL A 241 -2.29 10.87 -18.36
CA VAL A 241 -1.85 10.74 -16.97
C VAL A 241 -3.10 10.71 -16.10
N TYR A 242 -3.35 9.59 -15.42
CA TYR A 242 -4.53 9.41 -14.57
C TYR A 242 -4.26 10.02 -13.19
N GLU A 243 -4.31 11.35 -13.08
CA GLU A 243 -4.08 12.07 -11.83
C GLU A 243 -5.09 11.72 -10.73
N GLY A 244 -4.60 11.54 -9.51
CA GLY A 244 -5.43 11.16 -8.37
C GLY A 244 -5.77 9.66 -8.34
N TYR A 245 -5.09 8.85 -9.15
CA TYR A 245 -5.27 7.40 -9.17
C TYR A 245 -4.00 6.63 -8.77
N VAL A 246 -4.19 5.39 -8.35
CA VAL A 246 -3.14 4.42 -8.07
C VAL A 246 -3.43 3.12 -8.82
N LEU A 247 -2.43 2.65 -9.58
CA LEU A 247 -2.46 1.33 -10.23
C LEU A 247 -1.61 0.35 -9.41
N SER A 248 -2.23 -0.68 -8.87
CA SER A 248 -1.56 -1.77 -8.16
C SER A 248 -1.29 -2.93 -9.11
N ALA A 249 -0.04 -3.38 -9.16
CA ALA A 249 0.38 -4.43 -10.08
C ALA A 249 1.51 -5.31 -9.53
N LYS A 250 1.70 -6.48 -10.14
CA LYS A 250 2.81 -7.39 -9.89
C LYS A 250 3.68 -7.56 -11.13
N ILE A 251 4.98 -7.70 -10.93
CA ILE A 251 5.94 -7.96 -12.02
C ILE A 251 5.87 -9.44 -12.40
N ILE A 252 5.60 -9.73 -13.68
CA ILE A 252 5.45 -11.12 -14.16
C ILE A 252 6.61 -11.62 -15.02
N GLU A 253 7.46 -10.72 -15.54
CA GLU A 253 8.65 -11.07 -16.32
C GLU A 253 9.94 -10.46 -15.76
N VAL A 254 11.08 -10.95 -16.25
CA VAL A 254 12.40 -10.44 -15.85
C VAL A 254 12.53 -8.96 -16.26
N ALA A 255 12.97 -8.13 -15.32
CA ALA A 255 13.25 -6.72 -15.56
C ALA A 255 14.60 -6.51 -16.25
N TYR A 256 14.65 -5.56 -17.17
CA TYR A 256 15.87 -5.24 -17.90
C TYR A 256 16.15 -3.75 -17.93
N THR A 257 17.40 -3.36 -17.74
CA THR A 257 17.85 -1.99 -17.94
C THR A 257 18.35 -1.82 -19.36
N TRP A 258 17.80 -0.84 -20.07
CA TRP A 258 18.30 -0.37 -21.34
C TRP A 258 18.23 1.15 -21.34
N SER A 259 19.36 1.79 -21.09
CA SER A 259 19.42 3.24 -20.84
C SER A 259 18.69 4.01 -21.95
N PRO A 260 17.75 4.91 -21.62
CA PRO A 260 17.52 5.50 -20.29
C PRO A 260 16.41 4.85 -19.45
N SER A 261 15.92 3.64 -19.79
CA SER A 261 14.75 3.02 -19.13
C SER A 261 14.97 1.63 -18.52
N ILE A 262 14.15 1.30 -17.52
CA ILE A 262 13.93 -0.08 -17.06
C ILE A 262 12.65 -0.60 -17.70
N HIS A 263 12.72 -1.79 -18.28
CA HIS A 263 11.64 -2.44 -19.01
C HIS A 263 11.06 -3.57 -18.18
N LEU A 264 9.74 -3.54 -17.97
CA LEU A 264 8.98 -4.48 -17.15
C LEU A 264 7.74 -4.98 -17.90
N VAL A 265 7.23 -6.12 -17.47
CA VAL A 265 5.85 -6.54 -17.73
C VAL A 265 5.14 -6.68 -16.40
N ILE A 266 4.02 -5.97 -16.27
CA ILE A 266 3.21 -5.95 -15.07
C ILE A 266 1.83 -6.58 -15.33
N GLU A 267 1.24 -7.12 -14.28
CA GLU A 267 -0.12 -7.66 -14.27
C GLU A 267 -0.88 -7.03 -13.10
N ASP A 268 -2.05 -6.46 -13.36
CA ASP A 268 -2.88 -5.83 -12.32
C ASP A 268 -3.67 -6.87 -11.50
N GLU A 269 -4.53 -6.38 -10.60
CA GLU A 269 -5.37 -7.21 -9.74
C GLU A 269 -6.49 -7.93 -10.51
N HIS A 270 -6.85 -7.45 -11.70
CA HIS A 270 -7.84 -8.05 -12.60
C HIS A 270 -7.23 -9.05 -13.59
N LEU A 271 -5.92 -9.29 -13.49
CA LEU A 271 -5.13 -10.21 -14.32
C LEU A 271 -4.90 -9.73 -15.76
N ASP A 272 -5.21 -8.46 -16.04
CA ASP A 272 -4.80 -7.79 -17.27
C ASP A 272 -3.32 -7.42 -17.17
N CYS A 273 -2.60 -7.45 -18.28
CA CYS A 273 -1.16 -7.19 -18.28
C CYS A 273 -0.77 -6.17 -19.33
N GLU A 274 0.19 -5.33 -18.97
CA GLU A 274 0.76 -4.34 -19.85
C GLU A 274 2.26 -4.19 -19.61
N ARG A 275 2.96 -3.66 -20.61
CA ARG A 275 4.38 -3.33 -20.49
C ARG A 275 4.54 -2.02 -19.73
N MET A 276 5.58 -1.92 -18.93
CA MET A 276 5.86 -0.75 -18.11
C MET A 276 7.32 -0.33 -18.27
N PHE A 277 7.55 0.94 -18.58
CA PHE A 277 8.89 1.53 -18.72
C PHE A 277 9.12 2.62 -17.68
N ILE A 278 10.17 2.43 -16.87
CA ILE A 278 10.59 3.38 -15.83
C ILE A 278 11.73 4.22 -16.37
N TYR A 279 11.57 5.54 -16.38
CA TYR A 279 12.59 6.51 -16.75
C TYR A 279 13.08 7.25 -15.51
N ASP A 280 14.10 8.10 -15.68
CA ASP A 280 14.65 8.99 -14.64
C ASP A 280 15.06 8.28 -13.34
N PHE A 281 15.44 7.01 -13.44
CA PHE A 281 16.04 6.26 -12.33
C PHE A 281 17.55 6.54 -12.25
N PRO A 282 18.18 6.42 -11.07
CA PRO A 282 19.63 6.56 -10.93
C PRO A 282 20.35 5.47 -11.76
N GLN A 283 21.00 5.86 -12.86
CA GLN A 283 21.50 4.92 -13.88
C GLN A 283 22.54 3.94 -13.31
N GLU A 284 23.36 4.40 -12.37
CA GLU A 284 24.34 3.58 -11.65
C GLU A 284 23.69 2.48 -10.79
N GLN A 285 22.43 2.65 -10.41
CA GLN A 285 21.66 1.66 -9.65
C GLN A 285 20.85 0.72 -10.54
N GLY A 286 20.85 0.90 -11.86
CA GLY A 286 20.03 0.13 -12.79
C GLY A 286 20.14 -1.38 -12.58
N HIS A 287 21.36 -1.90 -12.53
CA HIS A 287 21.61 -3.33 -12.30
C HIS A 287 21.09 -3.81 -10.93
N TYR A 288 21.25 -3.01 -9.88
CA TYR A 288 20.71 -3.34 -8.56
C TYR A 288 19.18 -3.38 -8.59
N LEU A 289 18.56 -2.37 -9.19
CA LEU A 289 17.11 -2.26 -9.32
C LEU A 289 16.52 -3.48 -10.04
N THR A 290 17.07 -3.90 -11.18
CA THR A 290 16.53 -5.05 -11.93
C THR A 290 16.87 -6.41 -11.33
N SER A 291 17.97 -6.52 -10.58
CA SER A 291 18.38 -7.81 -9.99
C SER A 291 17.86 -8.05 -8.57
N LYS A 292 17.46 -7.00 -7.84
CA LYS A 292 17.07 -7.08 -6.42
C LYS A 292 15.70 -6.49 -6.10
N VAL A 293 15.29 -5.43 -6.78
CA VAL A 293 14.05 -4.68 -6.45
C VAL A 293 12.91 -5.12 -7.36
N TYR A 294 13.06 -4.86 -8.66
CA TYR A 294 12.09 -5.15 -9.70
C TYR A 294 12.22 -6.59 -10.19
N THR A 295 12.08 -7.53 -9.26
CA THR A 295 12.13 -8.95 -9.59
C THR A 295 10.74 -9.54 -9.72
N ILE A 296 10.68 -10.70 -10.35
CA ILE A 296 9.42 -11.40 -10.62
C ILE A 296 8.70 -11.73 -9.32
N GLY A 297 7.41 -11.44 -9.31
CA GLY A 297 6.53 -11.60 -8.14
C GLY A 297 6.53 -10.40 -7.21
N SER A 298 7.43 -9.42 -7.38
CA SER A 298 7.36 -8.16 -6.62
C SER A 298 6.09 -7.41 -6.97
N LYS A 299 5.41 -6.89 -5.94
CA LYS A 299 4.23 -6.02 -6.09
C LYS A 299 4.62 -4.56 -5.92
N LEU A 300 3.95 -3.70 -6.67
CA LEU A 300 4.20 -2.26 -6.69
C LEU A 300 2.90 -1.49 -6.92
N ASN A 301 2.90 -0.24 -6.46
CA ASN A 301 1.84 0.73 -6.70
C ASN A 301 2.42 1.89 -7.52
N ILE A 302 1.70 2.30 -8.55
CA ILE A 302 2.09 3.39 -9.46
C ILE A 302 1.11 4.53 -9.26
N ILE A 303 1.61 5.66 -8.80
CA ILE A 303 0.80 6.85 -8.54
C ILE A 303 0.72 7.70 -9.78
N ASN A 304 -0.48 8.20 -10.06
CA ASN A 304 -0.79 8.93 -11.29
C ASN A 304 -0.28 8.16 -12.52
N PRO A 305 -0.72 6.90 -12.73
CA PRO A 305 -0.18 6.07 -13.79
C PRO A 305 -0.35 6.78 -15.14
N TYR A 306 0.70 6.76 -15.95
CA TYR A 306 0.70 7.41 -17.26
C TYR A 306 0.66 6.35 -18.34
N LEU A 307 -0.51 6.24 -18.98
CA LEU A 307 -0.67 5.42 -20.16
C LEU A 307 -0.17 6.21 -21.38
N ARG A 308 0.86 5.69 -22.03
CA ARG A 308 1.49 6.27 -23.21
C ARG A 308 1.32 5.33 -24.41
N ILE A 309 1.24 5.91 -25.61
CA ILE A 309 1.29 5.13 -26.85
C ILE A 309 2.73 5.17 -27.38
N GLY A 310 3.34 4.00 -27.54
CA GLY A 310 4.69 3.87 -28.08
C GLY A 310 4.75 4.43 -29.50
N ILE A 311 5.68 5.34 -29.78
CA ILE A 311 5.76 6.02 -31.08
C ILE A 311 6.20 5.06 -32.20
N CYS A 312 7.05 4.09 -31.88
CA CYS A 312 7.61 3.16 -32.88
C CYS A 312 6.64 2.01 -33.23
N ASP A 313 5.84 1.56 -32.27
CA ASP A 313 4.99 0.38 -32.42
C ASP A 313 3.50 0.65 -32.25
N MET A 314 3.14 1.89 -31.92
CA MET A 314 1.75 2.35 -31.72
C MET A 314 0.98 1.54 -30.68
N LYS A 315 1.66 0.97 -29.69
CA LYS A 315 1.06 0.14 -28.64
C LYS A 315 1.05 0.85 -27.28
N PRO A 316 0.03 0.62 -26.45
CA PRO A 316 0.00 1.16 -25.09
C PRO A 316 1.18 0.67 -24.25
N LEU A 317 1.56 1.46 -23.25
CA LEU A 317 2.49 1.12 -22.19
C LEU A 317 2.27 2.03 -20.99
N ILE A 318 2.57 1.52 -19.79
CA ILE A 318 2.65 2.35 -18.60
C ILE A 318 4.04 2.99 -18.54
N ARG A 319 4.09 4.31 -18.65
CA ARG A 319 5.31 5.10 -18.54
C ARG A 319 5.41 5.67 -17.13
N VAL A 320 6.58 5.57 -16.51
CA VAL A 320 6.89 6.30 -15.29
C VAL A 320 8.01 7.28 -15.60
N ASP A 321 7.73 8.57 -15.44
CA ASP A 321 8.71 9.64 -15.61
C ASP A 321 9.32 10.06 -14.27
N ASP A 322 8.56 10.00 -13.18
CA ASP A 322 9.02 10.30 -11.83
C ASP A 322 9.20 9.01 -11.03
N PHE A 323 10.46 8.63 -10.79
CA PHE A 323 10.82 7.41 -10.07
C PHE A 323 10.16 7.31 -8.68
N SER A 324 9.90 8.45 -8.02
CA SER A 324 9.27 8.50 -6.68
C SER A 324 7.76 8.18 -6.68
N SER A 325 7.14 8.07 -7.86
CA SER A 325 5.74 7.67 -8.00
C SER A 325 5.51 6.17 -7.87
N ILE A 326 6.59 5.39 -7.79
CA ILE A 326 6.53 3.94 -7.57
C ILE A 326 6.73 3.66 -6.09
N ILE A 327 5.74 3.01 -5.49
CA ILE A 327 5.84 2.48 -4.13
C ILE A 327 5.90 0.97 -4.22
N MET A 328 7.07 0.40 -3.92
CA MET A 328 7.20 -1.05 -3.78
C MET A 328 6.45 -1.52 -2.53
N GLN A 329 5.69 -2.60 -2.67
CA GLN A 329 5.13 -3.28 -1.50
C GLN A 329 6.25 -4.04 -0.76
N SER A 330 6.00 -4.37 0.51
CA SER A 330 6.92 -5.13 1.35
C SER A 330 7.37 -6.43 0.67
N GLU A 331 8.60 -6.87 0.94
CA GLU A 331 9.11 -8.15 0.44
C GLU A 331 8.26 -9.34 0.91
N SER A 332 7.57 -9.21 2.05
CA SER A 332 6.61 -10.21 2.55
C SER A 332 5.39 -10.40 1.65
N GLU A 333 5.05 -9.40 0.83
CA GLU A 333 3.93 -9.43 -0.13
C GLU A 333 4.33 -10.04 -1.49
N ARG A 334 5.63 -10.30 -1.70
CA ARG A 334 6.13 -10.87 -2.95
C ARG A 334 5.55 -12.27 -3.17
N VAL A 335 5.16 -12.56 -4.40
CA VAL A 335 4.77 -13.92 -4.80
C VAL A 335 6.01 -14.81 -4.86
N LEU A 336 6.29 -15.52 -3.77
CA LEU A 336 7.46 -16.38 -3.66
C LEU A 336 7.37 -17.57 -4.62
N ASN A 337 8.51 -17.91 -5.22
CA ASN A 337 8.62 -19.02 -6.18
C ASN A 337 7.53 -18.98 -7.26
N MET A 338 7.23 -17.79 -7.79
CA MET A 338 6.13 -17.61 -8.73
C MET A 338 6.27 -18.49 -9.98
N CYS A 339 5.18 -19.13 -10.39
CA CYS A 339 5.12 -19.87 -11.64
C CYS A 339 5.29 -18.92 -12.83
N ARG A 340 6.25 -19.21 -13.70
CA ARG A 340 6.57 -18.42 -14.90
C ARG A 340 5.43 -18.32 -15.91
N CYS A 341 4.52 -19.29 -15.90
CA CYS A 341 3.36 -19.31 -16.79
C CYS A 341 2.14 -18.63 -16.15
N CYS A 342 1.67 -19.16 -15.03
CA CYS A 342 0.37 -18.78 -14.47
C CYS A 342 0.42 -17.81 -13.29
N GLY A 343 1.60 -17.44 -12.80
CA GLY A 343 1.74 -16.46 -11.73
C GLY A 343 1.35 -16.93 -10.32
N ILE A 344 0.97 -18.20 -10.13
CA ILE A 344 0.69 -18.77 -8.79
C ILE A 344 2.00 -18.92 -8.00
N SER A 345 1.95 -18.74 -6.67
CA SER A 345 3.08 -18.95 -5.76
C SER A 345 3.55 -20.41 -5.67
N ASP A 346 4.66 -20.62 -4.98
CA ASP A 346 5.11 -21.94 -4.52
C ASP A 346 5.29 -22.97 -5.63
N ALA A 347 5.74 -22.51 -6.81
CA ALA A 347 6.06 -23.38 -7.92
C ALA A 347 7.35 -24.18 -7.61
N LEU A 348 7.16 -25.45 -7.24
CA LEU A 348 8.24 -26.34 -6.82
C LEU A 348 9.07 -26.89 -7.99
N ASN A 349 8.48 -27.04 -9.17
CA ASN A 349 9.19 -27.63 -10.32
C ASN A 349 10.07 -26.58 -10.99
N VAL A 350 11.35 -26.89 -11.19
CA VAL A 350 12.28 -26.02 -11.92
C VAL A 350 12.55 -26.54 -13.31
N CYS A 351 12.75 -25.64 -14.28
CA CYS A 351 13.11 -26.01 -15.63
C CYS A 351 14.39 -26.87 -15.62
N GLY A 352 14.32 -28.07 -16.19
CA GLY A 352 15.44 -29.01 -16.22
C GLY A 352 16.71 -28.47 -16.90
N LYS A 353 16.55 -27.50 -17.83
CA LYS A 353 17.65 -26.94 -18.63
C LYS A 353 18.25 -25.67 -18.02
N CYS A 354 17.45 -24.63 -17.75
CA CYS A 354 17.97 -23.36 -17.23
C CYS A 354 18.03 -23.28 -15.70
N LYS A 355 17.31 -24.16 -14.98
CA LYS A 355 17.20 -24.18 -13.51
C LYS A 355 16.68 -22.88 -12.86
N GLN A 356 16.26 -21.89 -13.65
CA GLN A 356 15.79 -20.58 -13.17
C GLN A 356 14.26 -20.46 -13.19
N ALA A 357 13.62 -20.86 -14.29
CA ALA A 357 12.17 -20.78 -14.41
C ALA A 357 11.49 -21.86 -13.57
N ARG A 358 10.42 -21.48 -12.86
CA ARG A 358 9.63 -22.34 -11.98
C ARG A 358 8.21 -22.55 -12.49
N TYR A 359 7.66 -23.74 -12.26
CA TYR A 359 6.33 -24.14 -12.72
C TYR A 359 5.54 -24.92 -11.66
N CYS A 360 4.27 -24.59 -11.50
CA CYS A 360 3.38 -25.33 -10.60
C CYS A 360 3.03 -26.72 -11.19
N THR A 361 2.95 -26.84 -12.51
CA THR A 361 2.61 -28.08 -13.21
C THR A 361 3.46 -28.28 -14.48
N LYS A 362 3.54 -29.53 -14.95
CA LYS A 362 4.12 -29.86 -16.26
C LYS A 362 3.39 -29.14 -17.41
N GLN A 363 2.07 -28.98 -17.30
CA GLN A 363 1.27 -28.26 -18.29
C GLN A 363 1.70 -26.79 -18.40
N CYS A 364 1.91 -26.11 -17.28
CA CYS A 364 2.42 -24.73 -17.27
C CYS A 364 3.82 -24.63 -17.90
N GLN A 365 4.68 -25.62 -17.69
CA GLN A 365 5.99 -25.67 -18.34
C GLN A 365 5.88 -25.84 -19.86
N THR A 366 5.03 -26.76 -20.33
CA THR A 366 4.78 -26.96 -21.77
C THR A 366 4.19 -25.70 -22.40
N MET A 367 3.21 -25.08 -21.75
CA MET A 367 2.60 -23.84 -22.23
C MET A 367 3.61 -22.68 -22.28
N ASP A 368 4.43 -22.51 -21.24
CA ASP A 368 5.47 -21.47 -21.26
C ASP A 368 6.50 -21.70 -22.37
N TRP A 369 6.82 -22.96 -22.67
CA TRP A 369 7.73 -23.34 -23.74
C TRP A 369 7.18 -23.05 -25.13
N GLU A 370 5.94 -23.47 -25.39
CA GLU A 370 5.31 -23.43 -26.70
C GLU A 370 4.67 -22.08 -26.99
N LEU A 371 3.91 -21.55 -26.03
CA LEU A 371 3.08 -20.35 -26.18
C LEU A 371 3.84 -19.09 -25.79
N TYR A 372 4.48 -19.04 -24.62
CA TYR A 372 5.20 -17.83 -24.18
C TYR A 372 6.69 -17.79 -24.58
N GLY A 373 7.16 -18.79 -25.33
CA GLY A 373 8.49 -18.75 -25.91
C GLY A 373 9.65 -18.87 -24.91
N HIS A 374 9.51 -19.62 -23.81
CA HIS A 374 10.61 -19.87 -22.86
C HIS A 374 11.89 -20.39 -23.55
N LYS A 375 11.73 -21.12 -24.66
CA LYS A 375 12.83 -21.60 -25.51
C LYS A 375 13.80 -20.50 -25.96
N LEU A 376 13.34 -19.25 -26.08
CA LEU A 376 14.16 -18.10 -26.47
C LEU A 376 15.20 -17.75 -25.40
N LEU A 377 14.84 -17.97 -24.14
CA LEU A 377 15.64 -17.59 -22.96
C LEU A 377 16.33 -18.77 -22.30
N CYS A 378 15.83 -19.99 -22.53
CA CYS A 378 16.27 -21.19 -21.83
C CYS A 378 17.68 -21.63 -22.26
N LYS A 379 18.70 -21.06 -21.59
CA LYS A 379 20.10 -21.42 -21.72
C LYS A 379 20.51 -22.38 -20.58
N LYS A 380 21.44 -23.30 -20.84
CA LYS A 380 22.07 -24.08 -19.77
C LYS A 380 22.93 -23.10 -18.95
N LEU A 381 22.79 -23.15 -17.63
CA LEU A 381 23.79 -22.58 -16.73
C LEU A 381 25.12 -23.33 -16.90
#